data_AF-A0A510PM37-F1
#
_entry.id   AF-A0A510PM37-F1
#
_cell.length_a   1.000
_cell.length_b   1.000
_cell.length_c   1.000
_cell.angle_alpha   90.00
_cell.angle_beta   90.00
_cell.angle_gamma   90.00
#
_symmetry.space_group_name_H-M   'P 1'
#
loop_
_entity.id
_entity.type
_entity.pdbx_description
1 polymer ?
#
loop_
_entity_poly.entity_id
_entity_poly.type
_entity_poly.pdbx_seq_one_letter_code
_entity_poly.pdbx_strand_id
1 'polypeptide(L)' 'MICIKINHVAYNEKGVIAHGENLQNVLEEANTTNQEFVIYLVPSCRYSIQILPIQV' A
#
# COMPACT_ATOMS: atom_id res chain seq x y z
N MET A 1 3.82 -6.07 -22.18
CA MET A 1 3.94 -6.98 -21.04
C MET A 1 2.85 -6.60 -20.04
N ILE A 2 1.78 -7.39 -19.93
CA ILE A 2 0.69 -7.13 -18.97
C ILE A 2 1.05 -7.87 -17.69
N CYS A 3 1.15 -7.17 -16.57
CA CYS A 3 1.49 -7.77 -15.29
C CYS A 3 0.22 -8.09 -14.50
N ILE A 4 -0.02 -9.37 -14.32
CA ILE A 4 -1.25 -9.91 -13.72
C ILE A 4 -1.20 -9.83 -12.19
N LYS A 5 -0.01 -9.71 -11.60
CA LYS A 5 0.17 -9.62 -10.14
C LYS A 5 -0.03 -8.21 -9.62
N ILE A 6 -0.80 -8.09 -8.54
CA ILE A 6 -1.11 -6.85 -7.84
C ILE A 6 -0.53 -6.93 -6.43
N ASN A 7 0.14 -5.87 -6.01
CA ASN A 7 0.59 -5.65 -4.64
C ASN A 7 -0.39 -4.72 -3.92
N HIS A 8 -0.60 -4.98 -2.64
CA HIS A 8 -1.35 -4.15 -1.73
C HIS A 8 -0.36 -3.31 -0.94
N VAL A 9 -0.63 -2.01 -0.79
CA VAL A 9 0.19 -1.08 -0.02
C VAL A 9 -0.72 -0.36 0.95
N ALA A 10 -0.48 -0.53 2.25
CA ALA A 10 -1.12 0.24 3.30
C ALA A 10 -0.36 1.54 3.52
N TYR A 11 -1.07 2.65 3.51
CA TYR A 11 -0.51 3.99 3.64
C TYR A 11 -1.32 4.83 4.62
N ASN A 12 -0.63 5.56 5.49
CA ASN A 12 -1.24 6.54 6.40
C ASN A 12 -0.43 7.84 6.45
N GLU A 13 -0.73 8.70 7.43
CA GLU A 13 -0.04 9.99 7.63
C GLU A 13 1.50 9.87 7.77
N LYS A 14 2.02 8.70 8.18
CA LYS A 14 3.47 8.44 8.34
C LYS A 14 4.11 7.89 7.07
N GLY A 15 3.33 7.60 6.03
CA GLY A 15 3.79 6.98 4.79
C GLY A 15 3.31 5.54 4.63
N VAL A 16 4.12 4.73 3.94
CA VAL A 16 3.83 3.30 3.75
C VAL A 16 4.08 2.55 5.06
N ILE A 17 3.06 1.86 5.55
CA ILE A 17 3.12 1.11 6.82
C ILE A 17 3.17 -0.41 6.62
N ALA A 18 2.67 -0.92 5.50
CA ALA A 18 2.77 -2.34 5.13
C ALA A 18 2.64 -2.49 3.61
N HIS A 19 3.23 -3.54 3.03
CA HIS A 19 3.05 -3.86 1.61
C HIS A 19 3.25 -5.34 1.29
N GLY A 20 2.56 -5.84 0.27
CA GLY A 20 2.74 -7.23 -0.18
C GLY A 20 1.63 -7.74 -1.11
N GLU A 21 1.84 -8.92 -1.68
CA GLU A 21 0.85 -9.56 -2.57
C GLU A 21 -0.38 -10.06 -1.81
N ASN A 22 -0.21 -10.47 -0.55
CA ASN A 22 -1.31 -10.97 0.29
C ASN A 22 -1.95 -9.82 1.08
N LEU A 23 -3.21 -9.50 0.73
CA LEU A 23 -3.98 -8.46 1.41
C LEU A 23 -4.15 -8.72 2.90
N GLN A 24 -4.37 -9.97 3.32
CA GLN A 24 -4.62 -10.30 4.73
C GLN A 24 -3.42 -9.95 5.60
N ASN A 25 -2.22 -10.31 5.16
CA ASN A 25 -0.99 -9.98 5.89
C ASN A 25 -0.78 -8.46 5.97
N VAL A 26 -1.04 -7.73 4.88
CA VAL A 26 -0.93 -6.27 4.83
C VAL A 26 -1.93 -5.62 5.79
N LEU A 27 -3.15 -6.15 5.91
CA LEU A 27 -4.15 -5.65 6.86
C LEU A 27 -3.76 -5.98 8.30
N GLU A 28 -3.27 -7.18 8.58
CA GLU A 28 -2.81 -7.56 9.92
C GLU A 28 -1.68 -6.64 10.39
N GLU A 29 -0.67 -6.41 9.55
CA GLU A 29 0.43 -5.47 9.82
C GLU A 29 -0.07 -4.03 10.01
N ALA A 30 -0.91 -3.52 9.09
CA ALA A 30 -1.43 -2.16 9.15
C ALA A 30 -2.30 -1.91 10.39
N ASN A 31 -3.12 -2.89 10.79
CA ASN A 31 -3.98 -2.80 11.97
C ASN A 31 -3.18 -2.71 13.27
N THR A 32 -1.94 -3.24 13.34
CA THR A 32 -1.08 -3.07 14.52
C THR A 32 -0.75 -1.60 14.83
N THR A 33 -0.84 -0.72 13.83
CA THR A 33 -0.54 0.69 13.99
C THR A 33 -1.61 1.46 14.78
N ASN A 34 -2.85 0.93 14.87
CA ASN A 34 -4.02 1.63 15.43
C ASN A 34 -4.25 3.04 14.83
N GLN A 35 -3.84 3.25 13.57
CA GLN A 35 -4.06 4.49 12.83
C GLN A 35 -4.96 4.23 11.64
N GLU A 36 -5.71 5.24 11.21
CA GLU A 36 -6.44 5.14 9.94
C GLU A 36 -5.44 5.03 8.78
N PHE A 37 -5.74 4.16 7.83
CA PHE A 37 -4.92 3.93 6.64
C PHE A 37 -5.79 3.65 5.43
N VAL A 38 -5.21 3.79 4.25
CA VAL A 38 -5.80 3.42 2.96
C VAL A 38 -4.99 2.30 2.31
N ILE A 39 -5.65 1.45 1.54
CA ILE A 39 -5.00 0.41 0.74
C ILE A 39 -4.92 0.84 -0.72
N TYR A 40 -3.71 0.87 -1.28
CA TYR A 40 -3.46 1.05 -2.69
C TYR A 40 -3.18 -0.29 -3.38
N LEU A 41 -3.77 -0.48 -4.56
CA LEU A 41 -3.53 -1.62 -5.45
C LEU A 41 -2.54 -1.21 -6.53
N VAL A 42 -1.43 -1.93 -6.61
CA VAL A 42 -0.28 -1.52 -7.43
C VAL A 42 0.13 -2.69 -8.31
N PRO A 43 0.24 -2.50 -9.64
CA PRO A 43 0.80 -3.53 -10.50
C PRO A 43 2.24 -3.87 -10.09
N SER A 44 2.52 -5.14 -9.86
CA SER A 44 3.84 -5.67 -9.44
C SER A 44 5.02 -5.26 -10.34
N CYS A 45 4.77 -4.92 -11.60
CA CYS A 45 5.79 -4.47 -12.55
C CYS A 45 6.03 -2.96 -12.55
N ARG A 46 5.28 -2.19 -11.76
CA ARG A 46 5.63 -0.81 -11.45
C ARG A 46 6.37 -0.81 -10.13
N TYR A 47 7.69 -0.69 -10.21
CA TYR A 47 8.59 -0.75 -9.07
C TYR A 47 8.53 0.48 -8.14
N SER A 48 7.81 1.54 -8.53
CA SER A 48 7.72 2.76 -7.74
C SER A 48 6.31 3.33 -7.74
N ILE A 49 5.76 3.54 -6.55
CA ILE A 49 4.57 4.37 -6.33
C ILE A 49 5.06 5.59 -5.58
N GLN A 50 4.80 6.78 -6.11
CA GLN A 50 5.00 8.02 -5.38
C GLN A 50 3.63 8.52 -4.95
N ILE A 51 3.38 8.48 -3.64
CA ILE A 51 2.18 9.07 -3.04
C ILE A 51 2.56 10.49 -2.65
N LEU A 52 2.02 11.47 -3.36
CA LEU A 52 2.26 12.89 -3.09
C LEU A 52 1.17 13.41 -2.15
N PRO A 53 1.52 14.15 -1.07
CA PRO A 53 0.51 14.83 -0.28
C PRO A 53 -0.22 15.85 -1.16
N ILE A 54 -1.55 15.89 -1.06
CA ILE A 54 -2.34 16.95 -1.69
C ILE A 54 -2.08 18.22 -0.87
N GLN A 55 -1.37 19.17 -1.45
CA GLN A 55 -1.24 20.51 -0.89
C GLN A 55 -2.55 21.26 -1.18
N VAL A 56 -3.32 21.54 -0.13
CA VAL A 56 -4.49 22.44 -0.14
C VAL A 56 -4.06 23.85 0.25
#